data_AF-A0A9W4S911-F1
#
_entry.id   AF-A0A9W4S911-F1
#
_cell.length_a   1.000
_cell.length_b   1.000
_cell.length_c   1.000
_cell.angle_alpha   90.00
_cell.angle_beta   90.00
_cell.angle_gamma   90.00
#
_symmetry.space_group_name_H-M   'P 1'
#
loop_
_entity.id
_entity.type
_entity.pdbx_description
1 polymer ?
#
loop_
_entity_poly.entity_id
_entity_poly.type
_entity_poly.pdbx_seq_one_letter_code
_entity_poly.pdbx_strand_id
1 'polypeptide(L)'
;TRFLIEADANEAERLAKHIKRYKLRAKFNVRLLAVDEATVWHAWDDSGKPVSTDAATLSTLTRDPRTPSLGHRLVRGKDAPPQLDLEATTEDSYTIRRYLQGVAEGQDEIIREHALPQETNMDYMNGIDYHKGCYVGQELTIRTKHRGVVRKRILPCMIYDVDRAAPQTLQYRPDEDANHGPEGLPAETIPRETSIGRSGKKGRSAGKWLKGIGNVGLGLCRLEIMTDVVLPGETAASTFDPANEFMLQWGEEDKSNAVKIKAFVPEWLRNGLNEAPAQ
;
A
#
# COMPACT_ATOMS: atom_id res chain seq x y z
N THR A 1 -21.18 -7.43 22.67
CA THR A 1 -19.96 -7.47 21.84
C THR A 1 -19.16 -6.21 22.05
N ARG A 2 -17.83 -6.26 21.86
CA ARG A 2 -16.93 -5.10 21.77
C ARG A 2 -16.07 -5.30 20.52
N PHE A 3 -15.58 -4.22 19.93
CA PHE A 3 -14.69 -4.25 18.77
C PHE A 3 -13.56 -3.25 18.99
N LEU A 4 -12.38 -3.55 18.47
CA LEU A 4 -11.29 -2.61 18.26
C LEU A 4 -11.30 -2.17 16.79
N ILE A 5 -10.86 -0.95 16.51
CA ILE A 5 -10.71 -0.42 15.16
C ILE A 5 -9.33 0.23 15.10
N GLU A 6 -8.42 -0.43 14.39
CA GLU A 6 -7.12 0.14 14.02
C GLU A 6 -7.32 1.20 12.93
N ALA A 7 -6.60 2.32 13.02
CA ALA A 7 -6.65 3.42 12.06
C ALA A 7 -5.37 4.26 12.16
N ASP A 8 -5.08 5.02 11.10
CA ASP A 8 -4.06 6.08 11.10
C ASP A 8 -4.27 7.02 12.30
N ALA A 9 -3.22 7.25 13.08
CA ALA A 9 -3.27 8.04 14.31
C ALA A 9 -3.79 9.47 14.05
N ASN A 10 -3.46 10.05 12.90
CA ASN A 10 -3.91 11.38 12.48
C ASN A 10 -5.42 11.41 12.15
N GLU A 11 -6.01 10.26 11.84
CA GLU A 11 -7.42 10.12 11.48
C GLU A 11 -8.31 9.54 12.59
N ALA A 12 -7.73 8.96 13.65
CA ALA A 12 -8.48 8.31 14.71
C ALA A 12 -9.57 9.23 15.31
N GLU A 13 -9.25 10.51 15.55
CA GLU A 13 -10.22 11.53 15.94
C GLU A 13 -11.33 11.73 14.90
N ARG A 14 -10.96 11.88 13.62
CA ARG A 14 -11.89 12.14 12.50
C ARG A 14 -12.85 10.96 12.34
N LEU A 15 -12.33 9.74 12.41
CA LEU A 15 -13.08 8.49 12.35
C LEU A 15 -14.04 8.36 13.56
N ALA A 16 -13.55 8.60 14.78
CA ALA A 16 -14.39 8.57 15.98
C ALA A 16 -15.52 9.61 15.93
N LYS A 17 -15.25 10.83 15.43
CA LYS A 17 -16.24 11.88 15.18
C LYS A 17 -17.22 11.45 14.07
N HIS A 18 -16.73 10.82 12.99
CA HIS A 18 -17.55 10.31 11.89
C HIS A 18 -18.55 9.24 12.36
N ILE A 19 -18.08 8.17 13.03
CA ILE A 19 -18.94 7.07 13.51
C ILE A 19 -19.99 7.59 14.51
N LYS A 20 -19.63 8.55 15.36
CA LYS A 20 -20.59 9.19 16.29
C LYS A 20 -21.77 9.86 15.57
N ARG A 21 -21.59 10.45 14.38
CA ARG A 21 -22.70 11.03 13.58
C ARG A 21 -23.70 9.97 13.13
N TYR A 22 -23.24 8.77 12.77
CA TYR A 22 -24.09 7.65 12.35
C TYR A 22 -24.69 6.86 13.53
N LYS A 23 -24.49 7.28 14.79
CA LYS A 23 -25.02 6.56 15.95
C LYS A 23 -26.55 6.50 15.99
N LEU A 24 -27.28 7.46 15.41
CA LEU A 24 -28.74 7.42 15.12
C LEU A 24 -29.59 6.45 15.99
N ARG A 25 -29.68 6.72 17.30
CA ARG A 25 -30.40 5.92 18.33
C ARG A 25 -29.87 4.49 18.62
N ALA A 26 -28.89 3.99 17.87
CA ALA A 26 -28.26 2.70 18.09
C ALA A 26 -27.46 2.63 19.41
N LYS A 27 -27.48 1.44 20.03
CA LYS A 27 -26.96 1.19 21.39
C LYS A 27 -25.47 0.82 21.40
N PHE A 28 -24.61 1.69 20.87
CA PHE A 28 -23.14 1.55 20.95
C PHE A 28 -22.46 2.82 21.47
N ASN A 29 -21.22 2.70 21.94
CA ASN A 29 -20.38 3.83 22.36
C ASN A 29 -19.05 3.79 21.59
N VAL A 30 -18.48 4.97 21.32
CA VAL A 30 -17.19 5.13 20.64
C VAL A 30 -16.33 6.09 21.44
N ARG A 31 -15.12 5.65 21.76
CA ARG A 31 -14.06 6.44 22.36
C ARG A 31 -12.74 6.12 21.66
N LEU A 32 -11.79 7.02 21.82
CA LEU A 32 -10.39 6.71 21.55
C LEU A 32 -9.85 5.87 22.73
N LEU A 33 -8.79 5.12 22.47
CA LEU A 33 -7.96 4.50 23.50
C LEU A 33 -6.70 5.37 23.64
N ALA A 34 -6.22 5.56 24.87
CA ALA A 34 -4.90 6.13 25.09
C ALA A 34 -3.80 5.09 24.82
N VAL A 35 -2.55 5.53 24.63
CA VAL A 35 -1.43 4.67 24.24
C VAL A 35 -1.15 3.59 25.29
N ASP A 36 -1.30 3.93 26.58
CA ASP A 36 -1.20 3.00 27.70
C ASP A 36 -2.36 1.97 27.75
N GLU A 37 -3.54 2.32 27.21
CA GLU A 37 -4.68 1.41 27.09
C GLU A 37 -4.59 0.45 25.89
N ALA A 38 -3.94 0.89 24.80
CA ALA A 38 -3.72 0.08 23.60
C ALA A 38 -2.59 0.63 22.71
N THR A 39 -1.50 -0.13 22.59
CA THR A 39 -0.52 -0.01 21.50
C THR A 39 -0.76 -1.06 20.42
N VAL A 40 -0.41 -0.72 19.18
CA VAL A 40 -0.42 -1.63 18.02
C VAL A 40 1.02 -1.94 17.64
N TRP A 41 1.32 -3.21 17.40
CA TRP A 41 2.61 -3.71 16.95
C TRP A 41 2.41 -4.66 15.76
N HIS A 42 3.47 -4.84 14.97
CA HIS A 42 3.50 -5.80 13.88
C HIS A 42 4.75 -6.68 13.98
N ALA A 43 4.60 -7.98 13.71
CA ALA A 43 5.67 -8.96 13.83
C ALA A 43 5.63 -9.96 12.66
N TRP A 44 6.80 -10.36 12.17
CA TRP A 44 6.96 -11.30 11.07
C TRP A 44 8.17 -12.21 11.30
N ASP A 45 8.14 -13.39 10.71
CA ASP A 45 9.27 -14.32 10.64
C ASP A 45 9.24 -14.99 9.25
N ASP A 46 10.23 -14.68 8.42
CA ASP A 46 10.34 -15.22 7.06
C ASP A 46 10.93 -16.64 7.03
N SER A 47 11.38 -17.18 8.17
CA SER A 47 11.71 -18.61 8.33
C SER A 47 10.47 -19.50 8.49
N GLY A 48 9.27 -18.91 8.62
CA GLY A 48 8.00 -19.62 8.66
C GLY A 48 7.64 -20.24 10.01
N LYS A 49 8.37 -19.94 11.09
CA LYS A 49 7.95 -20.31 12.44
C LYS A 49 6.67 -19.54 12.84
N PRO A 50 5.76 -20.13 13.64
CA PRO A 50 4.66 -19.39 14.23
C PRO A 50 5.17 -18.35 15.24
N VAL A 51 4.74 -17.09 15.09
CA VAL A 51 5.00 -16.05 16.10
C VAL A 51 4.12 -16.32 17.32
N SER A 52 4.72 -16.64 18.47
CA SER A 52 4.02 -16.87 19.75
C SER A 52 4.24 -15.73 20.75
N THR A 53 3.24 -15.42 21.56
CA THR A 53 3.28 -14.32 22.55
C THR A 53 2.66 -14.77 23.88
N ASP A 54 3.21 -14.34 25.01
CA ASP A 54 2.62 -14.56 26.34
C ASP A 54 1.25 -13.86 26.45
N ALA A 55 0.18 -14.67 26.44
CA ALA A 55 -1.20 -14.24 26.18
C ALA A 55 -1.91 -13.49 27.34
N ALA A 56 -1.16 -12.81 28.21
CA ALA A 56 -1.63 -12.41 29.54
C ALA A 56 -2.52 -11.16 29.60
N THR A 57 -2.38 -10.18 28.69
CA THR A 57 -3.10 -8.88 28.78
C THR A 57 -3.43 -8.26 27.42
N LEU A 58 -4.71 -8.32 27.03
CA LEU A 58 -5.29 -7.73 25.79
C LEU A 58 -4.60 -8.13 24.46
N SER A 59 -3.65 -9.07 24.53
CA SER A 59 -2.76 -9.56 23.48
C SER A 59 -3.53 -10.24 22.35
N THR A 60 -4.09 -9.42 21.46
CA THR A 60 -4.77 -9.89 20.24
C THR A 60 -3.70 -10.10 19.19
N LEU A 61 -3.12 -11.30 19.14
CA LEU A 61 -2.30 -11.76 18.03
C LEU A 61 -3.23 -12.26 16.92
N THR A 62 -3.12 -11.65 15.74
CA THR A 62 -3.85 -12.08 14.53
C THR A 62 -2.92 -11.95 13.34
N ARG A 63 -2.93 -12.92 12.41
CA ARG A 63 -2.28 -12.75 11.10
C ARG A 63 -2.85 -11.49 10.42
N ASP A 64 -1.99 -10.71 9.77
CA ASP A 64 -2.44 -9.53 9.02
C ASP A 64 -3.37 -10.00 7.88
N PRO A 65 -4.59 -9.43 7.75
CA PRO A 65 -5.58 -9.94 6.81
C PRO A 65 -5.32 -9.54 5.35
N ARG A 66 -4.36 -8.63 5.08
CA ARG A 66 -4.21 -7.99 3.77
C ARG A 66 -3.43 -8.82 2.77
N THR A 67 -2.32 -9.42 3.17
CA THR A 67 -1.57 -10.36 2.32
C THR A 67 -1.08 -11.55 3.15
N PRO A 68 -0.99 -12.76 2.57
CA PRO A 68 -0.51 -13.95 3.28
C PRO A 68 0.89 -13.82 3.91
N SER A 69 1.71 -12.94 3.33
CA SER A 69 3.15 -12.76 3.59
C SER A 69 3.46 -11.62 4.56
N LEU A 70 2.53 -10.69 4.84
CA LEU A 70 2.90 -9.47 5.56
C LEU A 70 3.34 -9.74 6.99
N GLY A 71 2.59 -10.53 7.76
CA GLY A 71 2.98 -10.94 9.12
C GLY A 71 1.77 -11.08 10.05
N HIS A 72 1.95 -10.61 11.29
CA HIS A 72 0.94 -10.63 12.35
C HIS A 72 0.79 -9.24 12.98
N ARG A 73 -0.46 -8.82 13.17
CA ARG A 73 -0.84 -7.71 14.05
C ARG A 73 -0.91 -8.18 15.50
N LEU A 74 -0.44 -7.32 16.40
CA LEU A 74 -0.56 -7.47 17.85
C LEU A 74 -1.15 -6.18 18.43
N VAL A 75 -2.15 -6.29 19.30
CA VAL A 75 -2.60 -5.19 20.16
C VAL A 75 -2.23 -5.50 21.61
N ARG A 76 -1.71 -4.53 22.38
CA ARG A 76 -1.34 -4.71 23.80
C ARG A 76 -1.86 -3.58 24.67
N GLY A 77 -2.40 -3.92 25.85
CA GLY A 77 -2.84 -2.94 26.86
C GLY A 77 -1.71 -2.37 27.72
N LYS A 78 -0.59 -2.00 27.10
CA LYS A 78 0.59 -1.33 27.69
C LYS A 78 1.37 -0.62 26.60
N ASP A 79 2.00 0.50 26.93
CA ASP A 79 3.05 1.10 26.09
C ASP A 79 4.41 0.43 26.35
N ALA A 80 4.61 -0.73 25.73
CA ALA A 80 5.84 -1.51 25.80
C ALA A 80 5.94 -2.52 24.63
N PRO A 81 7.14 -2.77 24.08
CA PRO A 81 7.35 -3.81 23.07
C PRO A 81 6.86 -5.20 23.50
N PRO A 82 6.29 -6.01 22.58
CA PRO A 82 5.95 -7.39 22.86
C PRO A 82 7.21 -8.22 23.16
N GLN A 83 7.13 -9.12 24.14
CA GLN A 83 8.18 -10.11 24.37
C GLN A 83 7.93 -11.27 23.40
N LEU A 84 8.79 -11.39 22.39
CA LEU A 84 8.76 -12.37 21.31
C LEU A 84 10.20 -12.87 21.09
N ASP A 85 10.36 -14.07 20.55
CA ASP A 85 11.65 -14.60 20.06
C ASP A 85 11.98 -14.01 18.67
N LEU A 86 12.03 -12.68 18.58
CA LEU A 86 12.25 -11.89 17.36
C LEU A 86 13.08 -10.64 17.67
N GLU A 87 13.86 -10.19 16.68
CA GLU A 87 14.61 -8.94 16.78
C GLU A 87 13.67 -7.72 16.69
N ALA A 88 13.86 -6.74 17.59
CA ALA A 88 13.11 -5.49 17.55
C ALA A 88 13.70 -4.54 16.49
N THR A 89 12.85 -3.97 15.64
CA THR A 89 13.28 -3.15 14.50
C THR A 89 12.41 -1.88 14.32
N THR A 90 12.77 -1.03 13.37
CA THR A 90 12.17 0.30 13.13
C THR A 90 10.81 0.23 12.41
N GLU A 91 10.01 1.29 12.57
CA GLU A 91 8.79 1.52 11.76
C GLU A 91 9.13 1.64 10.26
N ASP A 92 10.31 2.17 9.94
CA ASP A 92 10.87 2.20 8.59
C ASP A 92 11.04 0.80 8.01
N SER A 93 11.58 -0.16 8.78
CA SER A 93 11.75 -1.56 8.34
C SER A 93 10.40 -2.24 8.08
N TYR A 94 9.39 -1.91 8.88
CA TYR A 94 8.01 -2.33 8.64
C TYR A 94 7.41 -1.68 7.38
N THR A 95 7.66 -0.38 7.15
CA THR A 95 7.20 0.35 5.96
C THR A 95 7.89 -0.14 4.68
N ILE A 96 9.20 -0.43 4.73
CA ILE A 96 9.94 -1.14 3.67
C ILE A 96 9.26 -2.49 3.39
N ARG A 97 8.95 -3.29 4.42
CA ARG A 97 8.25 -4.58 4.24
C ARG A 97 6.89 -4.41 3.56
N ARG A 98 6.09 -3.40 3.96
CA ARG A 98 4.83 -3.07 3.28
C ARG A 98 5.05 -2.70 1.82
N TYR A 99 6.05 -1.88 1.52
CA TYR A 99 6.35 -1.44 0.15
C TYR A 99 6.84 -2.59 -0.72
N LEU A 100 7.68 -3.50 -0.21
CA LEU A 100 8.08 -4.72 -0.93
C LEU A 100 6.90 -5.67 -1.20
N GLN A 101 5.85 -5.64 -0.37
CA GLN A 101 4.62 -6.43 -0.55
C GLN A 101 3.52 -5.69 -1.35
N GLY A 102 3.69 -4.40 -1.68
CA GLY A 102 2.68 -3.59 -2.36
C GLY A 102 1.49 -3.15 -1.49
N VAL A 103 1.69 -3.01 -0.18
CA VAL A 103 0.61 -2.78 0.80
C VAL A 103 0.55 -1.31 1.25
N ALA A 104 -0.49 -0.61 0.80
CA ALA A 104 -0.76 0.77 1.22
C ALA A 104 -1.31 0.85 2.65
N GLU A 105 -0.89 1.86 3.41
CA GLU A 105 -1.32 2.15 4.77
C GLU A 105 -1.28 3.67 5.05
N GLY A 106 -2.20 4.17 5.87
CA GLY A 106 -2.26 5.60 6.23
C GLY A 106 -2.71 6.55 5.11
N GLN A 107 -2.91 7.83 5.45
CA GLN A 107 -3.40 8.86 4.52
C GLN A 107 -2.37 9.37 3.52
N ASP A 108 -1.09 9.13 3.76
CA ASP A 108 -0.04 9.51 2.80
C ASP A 108 -0.07 8.66 1.52
N GLU A 109 -0.53 7.42 1.64
CA GLU A 109 -0.55 6.42 0.58
C GLU A 109 -1.99 6.19 0.07
N ILE A 110 -2.99 6.24 0.98
CA ILE A 110 -4.42 6.15 0.68
C ILE A 110 -5.02 7.56 0.73
N ILE A 111 -4.86 8.31 -0.36
CA ILE A 111 -5.24 9.73 -0.43
C ILE A 111 -6.73 9.93 -0.15
N ARG A 112 -7.01 10.71 0.91
CA ARG A 112 -8.33 11.20 1.32
C ARG A 112 -9.24 11.58 0.16
N GLU A 113 -10.46 11.03 0.14
CA GLU A 113 -11.57 11.39 -0.78
C GLU A 113 -11.28 11.28 -2.30
N HIS A 114 -10.05 10.94 -2.69
CA HIS A 114 -9.61 10.71 -4.06
C HIS A 114 -9.32 9.22 -4.35
N ALA A 115 -8.87 8.46 -3.37
CA ALA A 115 -8.60 7.03 -3.51
C ALA A 115 -9.90 6.20 -3.64
N LEU A 116 -9.93 5.30 -4.62
CA LEU A 116 -10.98 4.31 -4.78
C LEU A 116 -10.55 2.96 -4.14
N PRO A 117 -11.44 2.21 -3.48
CA PRO A 117 -11.09 0.94 -2.82
C PRO A 117 -10.42 -0.08 -3.74
N GLN A 118 -10.86 -0.22 -5.00
CA GLN A 118 -10.20 -1.10 -5.96
C GLN A 118 -8.86 -0.55 -6.48
N GLU A 119 -8.69 0.76 -6.58
CA GLU A 119 -7.38 1.32 -6.95
C GLU A 119 -6.35 1.14 -5.83
N THR A 120 -6.80 0.95 -4.59
CA THR A 120 -5.96 0.65 -3.40
C THR A 120 -5.89 -0.84 -3.06
N ASN A 121 -6.37 -1.72 -3.97
CA ASN A 121 -6.37 -3.19 -3.84
C ASN A 121 -7.19 -3.75 -2.66
N MET A 122 -8.11 -2.98 -2.06
CA MET A 122 -8.97 -3.47 -0.97
C MET A 122 -9.89 -4.62 -1.42
N ASP A 123 -10.15 -4.76 -2.72
CA ASP A 123 -10.86 -5.89 -3.33
C ASP A 123 -10.06 -7.21 -3.36
N TYR A 124 -8.74 -7.14 -3.15
CA TYR A 124 -7.85 -8.31 -3.04
C TYR A 124 -7.17 -8.44 -1.67
N MET A 125 -7.20 -7.41 -0.84
CA MET A 125 -6.69 -7.41 0.54
C MET A 125 -7.78 -7.71 1.59
N ASN A 126 -8.81 -8.50 1.23
CA ASN A 126 -9.95 -8.86 2.10
C ASN A 126 -10.74 -7.66 2.70
N GLY A 127 -10.62 -6.46 2.10
CA GLY A 127 -11.24 -5.24 2.58
C GLY A 127 -12.65 -4.95 2.05
N ILE A 128 -13.10 -5.72 1.05
CA ILE A 128 -14.44 -5.57 0.44
C ILE A 128 -15.14 -6.93 0.36
N ASP A 129 -16.26 -7.03 1.06
CA ASP A 129 -17.26 -8.07 0.85
C ASP A 129 -18.34 -7.53 -0.11
N TYR A 130 -18.67 -8.31 -1.15
CA TYR A 130 -19.66 -7.98 -2.18
C TYR A 130 -21.06 -8.56 -1.91
N HIS A 131 -21.20 -9.49 -0.96
CA HIS A 131 -22.44 -10.21 -0.63
C HIS A 131 -23.11 -9.67 0.65
N LYS A 132 -22.40 -8.88 1.46
CA LYS A 132 -22.96 -8.16 2.62
C LYS A 132 -24.09 -7.18 2.29
N GLY A 133 -24.89 -6.90 3.32
CA GLY A 133 -25.87 -5.82 3.32
C GLY A 133 -25.28 -4.41 3.23
N CYS A 134 -26.17 -3.43 3.06
CA CYS A 134 -25.83 -2.11 2.53
C CYS A 134 -24.84 -1.29 3.38
N TYR A 135 -23.97 -0.53 2.71
CA TYR A 135 -23.01 0.38 3.36
C TYR A 135 -22.74 1.66 2.54
N VAL A 136 -22.19 2.70 3.19
CA VAL A 136 -21.91 4.00 2.55
C VAL A 136 -20.86 3.84 1.44
N GLY A 137 -21.15 4.33 0.23
CA GLY A 137 -20.27 4.22 -0.93
C GLY A 137 -20.37 2.90 -1.72
N GLN A 138 -21.22 1.97 -1.29
CA GLN A 138 -21.37 0.65 -1.92
C GLN A 138 -21.74 0.73 -3.42
N GLU A 139 -22.63 1.63 -3.83
CA GLU A 139 -23.09 1.71 -5.23
C GLU A 139 -21.93 1.93 -6.21
N LEU A 140 -21.04 2.88 -5.90
CA LEU A 140 -19.84 3.13 -6.72
C LEU A 140 -18.90 1.92 -6.69
N THR A 141 -18.72 1.30 -5.52
CA THR A 141 -17.84 0.14 -5.34
C THR A 141 -18.32 -1.06 -6.18
N ILE A 142 -19.62 -1.37 -6.13
CA ILE A 142 -20.26 -2.44 -6.91
C ILE A 142 -20.26 -2.11 -8.40
N ARG A 143 -20.59 -0.87 -8.78
CA ARG A 143 -20.52 -0.42 -10.19
C ARG A 143 -19.12 -0.60 -10.77
N THR A 144 -18.08 -0.27 -10.02
CA THR A 144 -16.68 -0.50 -10.43
C THR A 144 -16.35 -1.99 -10.56
N LYS A 145 -16.86 -2.86 -9.68
CA LYS A 145 -16.61 -4.32 -9.74
C LYS A 145 -17.26 -5.01 -10.95
N HIS A 146 -18.50 -4.65 -11.32
CA HIS A 146 -19.26 -5.37 -12.37
C HIS A 146 -19.34 -4.64 -13.73
N ARG A 147 -19.02 -3.34 -13.80
CA ARG A 147 -19.11 -2.52 -15.03
C ARG A 147 -17.87 -1.68 -15.31
N GLY A 148 -16.89 -1.67 -14.40
CA GLY A 148 -15.64 -0.94 -14.55
C GLY A 148 -14.47 -1.88 -14.82
N VAL A 149 -13.51 -1.43 -15.61
CA VAL A 149 -12.18 -2.03 -15.66
C VAL A 149 -11.28 -1.21 -14.73
N VAL A 150 -10.71 -1.85 -13.71
CA VAL A 150 -9.81 -1.20 -12.74
C VAL A 150 -8.41 -1.05 -13.36
N ARG A 151 -8.25 -0.05 -14.22
CA ARG A 151 -7.01 0.22 -14.98
C ARG A 151 -5.84 0.69 -14.12
N LYS A 152 -6.12 1.41 -13.03
CA LYS A 152 -5.10 1.90 -12.09
C LYS A 152 -5.13 1.09 -10.81
N ARG A 153 -3.96 0.69 -10.31
CA ARG A 153 -3.80 0.10 -8.97
C ARG A 153 -2.54 0.65 -8.31
N ILE A 154 -2.54 0.73 -6.98
CA ILE A 154 -1.30 0.91 -6.23
C ILE A 154 -0.43 -0.31 -6.46
N LEU A 155 0.80 -0.08 -6.92
CA LEU A 155 1.82 -1.09 -7.12
C LEU A 155 3.09 -0.71 -6.35
N PRO A 156 3.84 -1.72 -5.86
CA PRO A 156 5.19 -1.51 -5.39
C PRO A 156 6.10 -1.04 -6.53
N CYS A 157 6.98 -0.10 -6.22
CA CYS A 157 7.87 0.54 -7.16
C CYS A 157 9.30 0.59 -6.61
N MET A 158 10.28 0.52 -7.52
CA MET A 158 11.69 0.75 -7.23
C MET A 158 12.20 1.88 -8.13
N ILE A 159 12.97 2.80 -7.56
CA ILE A 159 13.67 3.87 -8.29
C ILE A 159 15.13 3.48 -8.57
N TYR A 160 15.71 4.03 -9.64
CA TYR A 160 17.08 3.74 -10.09
C TYR A 160 17.66 4.89 -10.94
N ASP A 161 19.00 4.97 -11.00
CA ASP A 161 19.73 6.01 -11.74
C ASP A 161 19.29 6.05 -13.21
N VAL A 162 19.32 7.24 -13.82
CA VAL A 162 18.94 7.42 -15.23
C VAL A 162 19.83 6.61 -16.17
N ASP A 163 21.12 6.48 -15.86
CA ASP A 163 22.07 5.72 -16.68
C ASP A 163 22.11 4.20 -16.38
N ARG A 164 21.35 3.71 -15.38
CA ARG A 164 21.28 2.27 -15.10
C ARG A 164 20.16 1.58 -15.87
N ALA A 165 20.40 0.30 -16.18
CA ALA A 165 19.38 -0.59 -16.71
C ALA A 165 18.32 -0.92 -15.65
N ALA A 166 17.07 -1.05 -16.08
CA ALA A 166 15.94 -1.29 -15.18
C ALA A 166 16.12 -2.55 -14.29
N PRO A 167 15.83 -2.47 -12.99
CA PRO A 167 15.99 -3.59 -12.06
C PRO A 167 15.05 -4.74 -12.41
N GLN A 168 15.49 -5.99 -12.30
CA GLN A 168 14.65 -7.16 -12.63
C GLN A 168 13.93 -7.73 -11.40
N THR A 169 14.48 -7.51 -10.21
CA THR A 169 13.90 -7.86 -8.91
C THR A 169 13.50 -6.60 -8.15
N LEU A 170 12.39 -6.68 -7.40
CA LEU A 170 12.02 -5.67 -6.41
C LEU A 170 12.77 -5.96 -5.11
N GLN A 171 13.59 -5.02 -4.64
CA GLN A 171 14.37 -5.16 -3.41
C GLN A 171 14.74 -3.79 -2.83
N TYR A 172 14.79 -3.72 -1.50
CA TYR A 172 15.37 -2.59 -0.78
C TYR A 172 16.91 -2.74 -0.73
N ARG A 173 17.65 -1.63 -0.67
CA ARG A 173 19.12 -1.60 -0.85
C ARG A 173 19.83 -0.58 0.06
N PRO A 174 19.97 -0.86 1.37
CA PRO A 174 20.57 0.07 2.33
C PRO A 174 22.04 0.41 2.03
N ASP A 175 22.79 -0.48 1.35
CA ASP A 175 24.19 -0.19 0.98
C ASP A 175 24.32 0.80 -0.20
N GLU A 176 23.30 0.91 -1.07
CA GLU A 176 23.22 2.00 -2.05
C GLU A 176 22.74 3.30 -1.36
N ASP A 177 22.06 3.21 -0.23
CA ASP A 177 21.68 4.35 0.60
C ASP A 177 22.84 4.95 1.42
N ALA A 178 24.08 4.44 1.32
CA ALA A 178 25.26 5.10 1.91
C ALA A 178 25.49 6.54 1.40
N ASN A 179 24.97 6.87 0.20
CA ASN A 179 24.78 8.24 -0.29
C ASN A 179 23.30 8.52 -0.69
N HIS A 180 22.37 7.75 -0.12
CA HIS A 180 20.91 7.95 -0.10
C HIS A 180 20.24 8.01 -1.48
N GLY A 181 19.88 6.84 -2.02
CA GLY A 181 19.09 6.71 -3.24
C GLY A 181 19.77 7.05 -4.57
N PRO A 182 19.05 6.89 -5.70
CA PRO A 182 19.58 7.10 -7.04
C PRO A 182 20.13 8.50 -7.25
N GLU A 183 21.37 8.63 -7.72
CA GLU A 183 22.05 9.92 -7.91
C GLU A 183 22.06 10.85 -6.66
N GLY A 184 21.81 10.31 -5.45
CA GLY A 184 21.63 11.08 -4.21
C GLY A 184 20.21 11.63 -3.98
N LEU A 185 19.21 11.10 -4.68
CA LEU A 185 17.80 11.46 -4.61
C LEU A 185 16.97 10.28 -4.05
N PRO A 186 16.87 10.13 -2.72
CA PRO A 186 16.11 9.04 -2.11
C PRO A 186 14.60 9.30 -2.27
N ALA A 187 13.82 8.22 -2.23
CA ALA A 187 12.40 8.17 -2.57
C ALA A 187 11.49 9.12 -1.75
N GLU A 188 11.96 9.54 -0.58
CA GLU A 188 11.41 10.53 0.34
C GLU A 188 11.44 11.96 -0.24
N THR A 189 12.43 12.27 -1.08
CA THR A 189 12.59 13.60 -1.71
C THR A 189 11.66 13.82 -2.90
N ILE A 190 11.01 12.76 -3.37
CA ILE A 190 10.08 12.79 -4.52
C ILE A 190 8.70 13.24 -4.02
N PRO A 191 8.16 14.40 -4.48
CA PRO A 191 6.88 14.89 -4.02
C PRO A 191 5.74 13.89 -4.30
N ARG A 192 4.84 13.72 -3.33
CA ARG A 192 3.61 12.95 -3.53
C ARG A 192 2.84 13.51 -4.74
N GLU A 193 2.20 12.61 -5.49
CA GLU A 193 1.48 12.88 -6.74
C GLU A 193 2.35 13.27 -7.95
N THR A 194 3.69 13.26 -7.85
CA THR A 194 4.59 13.42 -9.02
C THR A 194 4.21 12.45 -10.14
N SER A 195 4.10 12.95 -11.37
CA SER A 195 3.62 12.16 -12.50
C SER A 195 4.71 11.21 -13.00
N ILE A 196 4.36 9.93 -13.13
CA ILE A 196 5.19 8.93 -13.80
C ILE A 196 5.06 9.12 -15.31
N GLY A 197 6.13 9.54 -15.97
CA GLY A 197 6.24 9.67 -17.43
C GLY A 197 6.88 8.45 -18.10
N ARG A 198 6.68 8.29 -19.41
CA ARG A 198 7.49 7.37 -20.23
C ARG A 198 8.83 8.06 -20.56
N SER A 199 9.94 7.40 -20.31
CA SER A 199 11.26 7.93 -20.65
C SER A 199 11.37 8.18 -22.17
N GLY A 200 11.98 9.31 -22.55
CA GLY A 200 12.19 9.72 -23.95
C GLY A 200 10.93 9.95 -24.80
N LYS A 201 9.71 9.80 -24.26
CA LYS A 201 8.45 9.82 -25.04
C LYS A 201 7.40 10.72 -24.39
N LYS A 202 7.12 11.89 -24.97
CA LYS A 202 5.97 12.73 -24.56
C LYS A 202 4.67 11.95 -24.76
N GLY A 203 3.78 11.97 -23.77
CA GLY A 203 2.54 11.20 -23.79
C GLY A 203 1.71 11.35 -22.51
N ARG A 204 0.66 10.54 -22.38
CA ARG A 204 -0.19 10.52 -21.18
C ARG A 204 0.57 9.92 -19.99
N SER A 205 0.45 10.54 -18.83
CA SER A 205 0.97 10.04 -17.55
C SER A 205 0.60 8.56 -17.31
N ALA A 206 1.62 7.76 -17.00
CA ALA A 206 1.54 6.34 -16.73
C ALA A 206 1.04 6.04 -15.31
N GLY A 207 1.12 7.01 -14.40
CA GLY A 207 0.72 6.87 -13.00
C GLY A 207 1.15 8.07 -12.16
N LYS A 208 0.95 7.98 -10.85
CA LYS A 208 1.42 8.97 -9.87
C LYS A 208 2.26 8.30 -8.79
N TRP A 209 3.33 8.95 -8.36
CA TRP A 209 4.05 8.60 -7.13
C TRP A 209 3.18 8.87 -5.90
N LEU A 210 3.35 8.08 -4.84
CA LEU A 210 2.65 8.26 -3.56
C LEU A 210 3.62 8.60 -2.44
N LYS A 211 4.44 7.63 -2.03
CA LYS A 211 5.47 7.75 -0.99
C LYS A 211 6.49 6.60 -1.14
N GLY A 212 7.69 6.78 -0.62
CA GLY A 212 8.73 5.75 -0.57
C GLY A 212 9.76 6.02 0.54
N ILE A 213 10.76 5.14 0.59
CA ILE A 213 11.90 5.17 1.51
C ILE A 213 13.13 4.57 0.81
N GLY A 214 14.28 5.26 0.86
CA GLY A 214 15.52 4.91 0.16
C GLY A 214 15.30 4.69 -1.34
N ASN A 215 15.37 3.43 -1.81
CA ASN A 215 15.18 3.08 -3.22
C ASN A 215 13.79 2.48 -3.58
N VAL A 216 12.84 2.35 -2.64
CA VAL A 216 11.54 1.68 -2.85
C VAL A 216 10.34 2.53 -2.44
N GLY A 217 9.15 2.23 -2.95
CA GLY A 217 7.91 2.92 -2.55
C GLY A 217 6.66 2.40 -3.25
N LEU A 218 5.61 3.22 -3.23
CA LEU A 218 4.31 2.92 -3.85
C LEU A 218 3.96 3.96 -4.92
N GLY A 219 3.41 3.47 -6.04
CA GLY A 219 2.88 4.30 -7.12
C GLY A 219 1.48 3.86 -7.53
N LEU A 220 0.59 4.82 -7.81
CA LEU A 220 -0.71 4.57 -8.44
C LEU A 220 -0.50 4.42 -9.95
N CYS A 221 -0.22 3.19 -10.37
CA CYS A 221 0.23 2.84 -11.72
C CYS A 221 -0.92 2.36 -12.62
N ARG A 222 -0.84 2.68 -13.91
CA ARG A 222 -1.67 2.05 -14.96
C ARG A 222 -1.14 0.66 -15.29
N LEU A 223 -1.97 -0.34 -15.12
CA LEU A 223 -1.64 -1.73 -15.41
C LEU A 223 -1.34 -1.91 -16.90
N GLU A 224 -2.19 -1.35 -17.77
CA GLU A 224 -2.11 -1.46 -19.24
C GLU A 224 -0.95 -0.69 -19.90
N ILE A 225 -0.12 -0.02 -19.09
CA ILE A 225 1.02 0.79 -19.53
C ILE A 225 2.32 0.32 -18.88
N MET A 226 2.32 0.10 -17.56
CA MET A 226 3.53 -0.17 -16.77
C MET A 226 3.79 -1.66 -16.52
N THR A 227 2.85 -2.55 -16.83
CA THR A 227 2.93 -3.97 -16.47
C THR A 227 2.40 -4.87 -17.58
N ASP A 228 2.76 -6.15 -17.52
CA ASP A 228 2.28 -7.23 -18.39
C ASP A 228 0.84 -7.68 -18.08
N VAL A 229 0.16 -7.07 -17.10
CA VAL A 229 -1.22 -7.41 -16.71
C VAL A 229 -2.19 -7.10 -17.85
N VAL A 230 -2.87 -8.14 -18.34
CA VAL A 230 -3.99 -8.02 -19.28
C VAL A 230 -5.27 -7.80 -18.50
N LEU A 231 -6.07 -6.82 -18.92
CA LEU A 231 -7.28 -6.41 -18.20
C LEU A 231 -8.53 -7.14 -18.75
N PRO A 232 -9.44 -7.65 -17.88
CA PRO A 232 -10.61 -8.39 -18.31
C PRO A 232 -11.49 -7.62 -19.30
N GLY A 233 -11.83 -8.26 -20.42
CA GLY A 233 -12.72 -7.72 -21.45
C GLY A 233 -12.08 -6.78 -22.46
N GLU A 234 -10.77 -6.52 -22.40
CA GLU A 234 -10.09 -5.69 -23.39
C GLU A 234 -9.58 -6.52 -24.59
N THR A 235 -10.17 -6.28 -25.76
CA THR A 235 -9.72 -6.85 -27.05
C THR A 235 -8.61 -6.04 -27.72
N ALA A 236 -8.29 -4.86 -27.19
CA ALA A 236 -7.10 -4.11 -27.57
C ALA A 236 -5.87 -4.78 -26.95
N ALA A 237 -4.80 -4.97 -27.74
CA ALA A 237 -3.52 -5.40 -27.20
C ALA A 237 -3.02 -4.43 -26.12
N SER A 238 -2.44 -4.95 -25.03
CA SER A 238 -1.88 -4.12 -23.96
C SER A 238 -0.89 -3.12 -24.55
N THR A 239 -0.91 -1.88 -24.07
CA THR A 239 0.05 -0.85 -24.50
C THR A 239 1.38 -0.93 -23.74
N PHE A 240 1.53 -1.96 -22.91
CA PHE A 240 2.80 -2.39 -22.35
C PHE A 240 3.75 -2.86 -23.44
N ASP A 241 4.99 -2.40 -23.35
CA ASP A 241 6.11 -2.91 -24.12
C ASP A 241 7.30 -2.88 -23.15
N PRO A 242 8.01 -4.01 -22.94
CA PRO A 242 9.03 -4.16 -21.91
C PRO A 242 10.29 -3.30 -22.14
N ALA A 243 10.43 -2.68 -23.32
CA ALA A 243 11.47 -1.68 -23.59
C ALA A 243 11.07 -0.25 -23.20
N ASN A 244 9.83 -0.01 -22.71
CA ASN A 244 9.48 1.29 -22.12
C ASN A 244 9.99 1.39 -20.69
N GLU A 245 11.00 2.24 -20.49
CA GLU A 245 11.34 2.76 -19.17
C GLU A 245 10.40 3.90 -18.77
N PHE A 246 10.27 4.11 -17.45
CA PHE A 246 9.48 5.19 -16.87
C PHE A 246 10.36 6.05 -15.97
N MET A 247 9.98 7.32 -15.80
CA MET A 247 10.72 8.27 -14.98
C MET A 247 9.81 9.20 -14.19
N LEU A 248 10.34 9.71 -13.09
CA LEU A 248 9.79 10.78 -12.27
C LEU A 248 10.65 12.02 -12.48
N GLN A 249 10.02 13.19 -12.61
CA GLN A 249 10.69 14.47 -12.76
C GLN A 249 10.01 15.52 -11.87
N TRP A 250 10.81 16.27 -11.12
CA TRP A 250 10.34 17.33 -10.21
C TRP A 250 11.41 18.43 -10.08
N GLY A 251 11.16 19.44 -9.26
CA GLY A 251 12.01 20.64 -9.15
C GLY A 251 11.59 21.77 -10.09
N GLU A 252 12.45 22.77 -10.24
CA GLU A 252 12.26 23.95 -11.08
C GLU A 252 13.00 23.80 -12.41
N GLU A 253 12.72 24.63 -13.43
CA GLU A 253 13.27 24.43 -14.78
C GLU A 253 14.82 24.48 -14.83
N ASP A 254 15.45 25.31 -14.00
CA ASP A 254 16.91 25.40 -13.87
C ASP A 254 17.53 24.28 -13.00
N LYS A 255 16.71 23.53 -12.25
CA LYS A 255 17.13 22.49 -11.30
C LYS A 255 16.07 21.39 -11.21
N SER A 256 15.89 20.65 -12.31
CA SER A 256 14.99 19.50 -12.32
C SER A 256 15.71 18.23 -11.85
N ASN A 257 15.20 17.64 -10.78
CA ASN A 257 15.56 16.31 -10.33
C ASN A 257 14.86 15.26 -11.20
N ALA A 258 15.55 14.18 -11.53
CA ALA A 258 14.97 13.05 -12.27
C ALA A 258 15.51 11.72 -11.76
N VAL A 259 14.64 10.71 -11.66
CA VAL A 259 15.03 9.31 -11.45
C VAL A 259 14.18 8.41 -12.33
N LYS A 260 14.72 7.26 -12.75
CA LYS A 260 13.89 6.23 -13.38
C LYS A 260 13.11 5.45 -12.31
N ILE A 261 11.98 4.87 -12.72
CA ILE A 261 11.08 4.09 -11.87
C ILE A 261 10.61 2.83 -12.61
N LYS A 262 10.47 1.72 -11.89
CA LYS A 262 9.83 0.49 -12.36
C LYS A 262 8.80 0.03 -11.33
N ALA A 263 7.58 -0.23 -11.81
CA ALA A 263 6.53 -0.87 -11.03
C ALA A 263 6.64 -2.39 -11.13
N PHE A 264 6.24 -3.09 -10.08
CA PHE A 264 6.19 -4.55 -10.01
C PHE A 264 4.78 -5.00 -9.62
N VAL A 265 4.38 -6.21 -9.98
CA VAL A 265 3.07 -6.77 -9.60
C VAL A 265 3.31 -7.89 -8.59
N PRO A 266 2.90 -7.72 -7.31
CA PRO A 266 3.03 -8.78 -6.31
C PRO A 266 2.33 -10.06 -6.75
N GLU A 267 2.86 -11.22 -6.36
CA GLU A 267 2.29 -12.52 -6.70
C GLU A 267 0.84 -12.66 -6.22
N TRP A 268 0.53 -12.23 -4.98
CA TRP A 268 -0.83 -12.24 -4.44
C TRP A 268 -1.81 -11.41 -5.29
N LEU A 269 -1.35 -10.29 -5.85
CA LEU A 269 -2.18 -9.43 -6.70
C LEU A 269 -2.33 -10.02 -8.11
N ARG A 270 -1.25 -10.59 -8.67
CA ARG A 270 -1.26 -11.29 -9.96
C ARG A 270 -2.21 -12.49 -9.92
N ASN A 271 -2.21 -13.26 -8.84
CA ASN A 271 -3.12 -14.39 -8.67
C ASN A 271 -4.57 -13.93 -8.60
N GLY A 272 -4.91 -12.95 -7.75
CA GLY A 272 -6.27 -12.40 -7.68
C GLY A 272 -6.76 -11.71 -8.98
N LEU A 273 -5.85 -11.15 -9.79
CA LEU A 273 -6.18 -10.60 -11.12
C LEU A 273 -6.41 -11.67 -12.19
N ASN A 274 -5.73 -12.82 -12.07
CA ASN A 274 -5.87 -13.97 -12.97
C ASN A 274 -7.05 -14.88 -12.59
N GLU A 275 -7.42 -14.91 -11.32
CA GLU A 275 -8.65 -15.56 -10.83
C GLU A 275 -9.87 -14.90 -11.47
N ALA A 276 -10.61 -15.67 -12.27
CA ALA A 276 -11.88 -15.22 -12.82
C ALA A 276 -12.80 -14.80 -11.67
N PRO A 277 -13.50 -13.65 -11.76
CA PRO A 277 -14.32 -13.16 -10.65
C PRO A 277 -15.37 -14.20 -10.29
N ALA A 278 -15.36 -14.63 -9.02
CA ALA A 278 -16.37 -15.52 -8.45
C ALA A 278 -17.78 -14.97 -8.73
N GLN A 279 -18.69 -15.86 -9.12
CA GLN A 279 -20.05 -15.55 -9.58
C GLN A 279 -21.00 -15.23 -8.43
#